data_AF-A0A4V1NLW8-F1
#
_entry.id   AF-A0A4V1NLW8-F1
#
_cell.length_a   1.000
_cell.length_b   1.000
_cell.length_c   1.000
_cell.angle_alpha   90.00
_cell.angle_beta   90.00
_cell.angle_gamma   90.00
#
_symmetry.space_group_name_H-M   'P 1'
#
loop_
_entity.id
_entity.type
_entity.pdbx_description
1 polymer ?
#
loop_
_entity_poly.entity_id
_entity_poly.type
_entity_poly.pdbx_seq_one_letter_code
_entity_poly.pdbx_strand_id
1 'polypeptide(L)'
;MSDKKTVWFIVIAVIAFLLFGDEIIALTASILGAAVELSVSLIVWLLVVGGVFFIVTTVFGSTLLGFCAAFIALVLSGISFFWPLLLCLFVLYLVFRKPRVSTAP
;
A
#
# COMPACT_ATOMS: atom_id res chain seq x y z
N MET A 1 -33.78 -26.68 20.74
CA MET A 1 -32.42 -27.01 21.21
C MET A 1 -32.03 -25.90 22.18
N SER A 2 -32.10 -26.22 23.47
CA SER A 2 -32.07 -25.35 24.67
C SER A 2 -31.53 -23.93 24.48
N ASP A 3 -32.38 -22.91 24.67
CA ASP A 3 -32.03 -21.47 24.62
C ASP A 3 -30.80 -21.12 25.48
N LYS A 4 -30.55 -21.90 26.54
CA LYS A 4 -29.33 -21.77 27.36
C LYS A 4 -28.05 -22.00 26.56
N LYS A 5 -28.02 -22.93 25.61
CA LYS A 5 -26.86 -23.14 24.73
C LYS A 5 -26.67 -21.98 23.76
N THR A 6 -27.76 -21.45 23.19
CA THR A 6 -27.72 -20.28 22.30
C THR A 6 -27.21 -19.04 23.03
N VAL A 7 -27.71 -18.77 24.23
CA VAL A 7 -27.23 -17.66 25.07
C VAL A 7 -25.76 -17.85 25.44
N TRP A 8 -25.32 -19.07 25.76
CA TRP A 8 -23.92 -19.33 26.08
C TRP A 8 -22.99 -19.18 24.86
N PHE A 9 -23.45 -19.55 23.67
CA PHE A 9 -22.72 -19.28 22.41
C PHE A 9 -22.60 -17.78 22.14
N ILE A 10 -23.64 -16.99 22.40
CA ILE A 10 -23.61 -15.52 22.26
C ILE A 10 -22.59 -14.92 23.24
N VAL A 11 -22.58 -15.36 24.50
CA VAL A 11 -21.63 -14.88 25.51
C VAL A 11 -20.19 -15.20 25.11
N ILE A 12 -19.92 -16.43 24.63
CA ILE A 12 -18.60 -16.81 24.11
C ILE A 12 -18.20 -15.95 22.91
N ALA A 13 -19.13 -15.71 21.97
CA ALA A 13 -18.86 -14.90 20.79
C ALA A 13 -18.52 -13.45 21.16
N VAL A 14 -19.20 -12.87 22.17
CA VAL A 14 -18.92 -11.52 22.66
C VAL A 14 -17.56 -11.44 23.35
N ILE A 15 -17.20 -12.44 24.17
CA ILE A 15 -15.88 -12.48 24.84
C ILE A 15 -14.77 -12.67 23.81
N ALA A 16 -14.96 -13.55 22.82
CA ALA A 16 -14.03 -13.74 21.72
C ALA A 16 -13.87 -12.45 20.89
N PHE A 17 -14.96 -11.73 20.63
CA PHE A 17 -14.91 -10.43 19.95
C PHE A 17 -14.24 -9.33 20.79
N LEU A 18 -14.33 -9.35 22.12
CA LEU A 18 -13.61 -8.38 22.95
C LEU A 18 -12.10 -8.66 23.01
N LEU A 19 -11.69 -9.93 22.90
CA LEU A 19 -10.28 -10.32 22.95
C LEU A 19 -9.58 -10.25 21.57
N PHE A 20 -10.29 -10.58 20.50
CA PHE A 20 -9.74 -10.64 19.13
C PHE A 20 -10.36 -9.62 18.17
N GLY A 21 -11.36 -8.85 18.61
CA GLY A 21 -12.03 -7.87 17.76
C GLY A 21 -11.08 -6.79 17.27
N ASP A 22 -10.16 -6.32 18.12
CA ASP A 22 -9.18 -5.31 17.71
C ASP A 22 -8.26 -5.86 16.61
N GLU A 23 -7.78 -7.10 16.74
CA GLU A 23 -6.97 -7.78 15.72
C GLU A 23 -7.74 -7.98 14.40
N ILE A 24 -9.01 -8.39 14.47
CA ILE A 24 -9.85 -8.64 13.29
C ILE A 24 -10.20 -7.33 12.58
N ILE A 25 -10.51 -6.28 13.35
CA ILE A 25 -10.80 -4.94 12.83
C ILE A 25 -9.53 -4.35 12.21
N ALA A 26 -8.38 -4.48 12.87
CA ALA A 26 -7.09 -4.02 12.35
C ALA A 26 -6.70 -4.75 11.05
N LEU A 27 -6.89 -6.08 11.00
CA LEU A 27 -6.62 -6.85 9.79
C LEU A 27 -7.53 -6.40 8.64
N THR A 28 -8.83 -6.27 8.89
CA THR A 28 -9.81 -5.86 7.88
C THR A 28 -9.53 -4.43 7.40
N ALA A 29 -9.23 -3.52 8.33
CA ALA A 29 -8.88 -2.14 8.01
C ALA A 29 -7.58 -2.04 7.21
N SER A 30 -6.58 -2.90 7.49
CA SER A 30 -5.33 -2.92 6.72
C SER A 30 -5.54 -3.38 5.28
N ILE A 31 -6.37 -4.40 5.06
CA ILE A 31 -6.71 -4.90 3.72
C ILE A 31 -7.49 -3.83 2.95
N LEU A 32 -8.49 -3.22 3.59
CA LEU A 32 -9.29 -2.18 2.98
C LEU A 32 -8.46 -0.93 2.68
N GLY A 33 -7.60 -0.52 3.61
CA GLY A 33 -6.68 0.60 3.45
C GLY A 33 -5.70 0.38 2.30
N ALA A 34 -5.12 -0.82 2.20
CA ALA A 34 -4.24 -1.19 1.09
C ALA A 34 -4.98 -1.16 -0.26
N ALA A 35 -6.21 -1.66 -0.32
CA ALA A 35 -7.02 -1.62 -1.54
C ALA A 35 -7.34 -0.18 -1.98
N VAL A 36 -7.65 0.71 -1.02
CA VAL A 36 -7.91 2.12 -1.29
C VAL A 36 -6.63 2.83 -1.74
N GLU A 37 -5.50 2.60 -1.07
CA GLU A 37 -4.20 3.17 -1.43
C GLU A 37 -3.79 2.79 -2.85
N LEU A 38 -3.91 1.51 -3.19
CA LEU A 38 -3.59 1.00 -4.53
C LEU A 38 -4.50 1.64 -5.58
N SER A 39 -5.79 1.76 -5.28
CA SER A 39 -6.78 2.37 -6.18
C SER A 39 -6.51 3.85 -6.43
N VAL A 40 -6.24 4.63 -5.36
CA VAL A 40 -5.95 6.07 -5.45
C VAL A 40 -4.62 6.29 -6.17
N SER A 41 -3.58 5.53 -5.81
CA SER A 41 -2.26 5.61 -6.45
C SER A 41 -2.35 5.34 -7.95
N LEU A 42 -3.11 4.32 -8.36
CA LEU A 42 -3.28 3.95 -9.77
C LEU A 42 -3.99 5.05 -10.56
N ILE A 43 -5.03 5.68 -9.98
CA ILE A 43 -5.73 6.81 -10.61
C ILE A 43 -4.80 8.01 -10.80
N VAL A 44 -4.01 8.35 -9.77
CA VAL A 44 -3.05 9.47 -9.83
C VAL A 44 -2.01 9.22 -10.93
N TRP A 45 -1.43 8.03 -10.98
CA TRP A 45 -0.45 7.68 -12.01
C TRP A 45 -1.03 7.67 -13.43
N LEU A 46 -2.27 7.18 -13.61
CA LEU A 46 -2.96 7.27 -14.90
C LEU A 46 -3.19 8.73 -15.33
N LEU A 47 -3.53 9.62 -14.40
CA LEU A 47 -3.67 11.04 -14.67
C LEU A 47 -2.35 11.67 -15.12
N VAL A 48 -1.25 11.35 -14.43
CA VAL A 48 0.09 11.84 -14.80
C VAL A 48 0.50 11.33 -16.18
N VAL A 49 0.37 10.03 -16.44
CA VAL A 49 0.73 9.42 -17.74
C VAL A 49 -0.15 9.98 -18.86
N GLY A 50 -1.46 10.11 -18.63
CA GLY A 50 -2.40 10.72 -19.57
C GLY A 50 -2.09 12.20 -19.83
N GLY A 51 -1.68 12.94 -18.81
CA GLY A 51 -1.21 14.32 -18.94
C GLY A 51 0.04 14.45 -19.82
N VAL A 52 1.04 13.60 -19.58
CA VAL A 52 2.27 13.55 -20.42
C VAL A 52 1.91 13.20 -21.87
N PHE A 53 1.05 12.20 -22.09
CA PHE A 53 0.56 11.86 -23.42
C PHE A 53 -0.10 13.07 -24.10
N PHE A 54 -1.02 13.75 -23.41
CA PHE A 54 -1.75 14.89 -23.95
C PHE A 54 -0.82 16.06 -24.29
N ILE A 55 0.12 16.40 -23.42
CA ILE A 55 1.08 17.49 -23.65
C ILE A 55 1.97 17.17 -24.85
N VAL A 56 2.53 15.95 -24.92
CA VAL A 56 3.45 15.59 -26.01
C VAL A 56 2.71 15.51 -27.36
N THR A 57 1.49 14.97 -27.37
CA THR A 57 0.70 14.91 -28.60
C THR A 57 0.25 16.29 -29.08
N THR A 58 -0.13 17.20 -28.17
CA THR A 58 -0.54 18.56 -28.53
C THR A 58 0.63 19.44 -28.97
N VAL A 59 1.81 19.31 -28.35
CA VAL A 59 3.00 20.12 -28.69
C VAL A 59 3.68 19.64 -29.97
N PHE A 60 3.86 18.33 -30.13
CA PHE A 60 4.59 17.76 -31.27
C PHE A 60 3.69 17.31 -32.43
N GLY A 61 2.37 17.30 -32.24
CA GLY A 61 1.40 16.87 -33.25
C GLY A 61 1.47 15.39 -33.64
N SER A 62 2.30 14.60 -32.95
CA SER A 62 2.55 13.19 -33.26
C SER A 62 2.08 12.27 -32.13
N THR A 63 1.11 11.42 -32.44
CA THR A 63 0.56 10.42 -31.53
C THR A 63 1.56 9.34 -31.16
N LEU A 64 2.46 8.99 -32.09
CA LEU A 64 3.53 8.01 -31.87
C LEU A 64 4.52 8.51 -30.79
N LEU A 65 4.90 9.79 -30.87
CA LEU A 65 5.81 10.40 -29.90
C LEU A 65 5.17 10.48 -28.51
N GLY A 66 3.87 10.83 -28.46
CA GLY A 66 3.08 10.83 -27.24
C GLY A 66 3.00 9.45 -26.59
N PHE A 67 2.79 8.39 -27.38
CA PHE A 67 2.77 7.01 -26.88
C PHE A 67 4.12 6.60 -26.28
N CYS A 68 5.23 6.92 -26.95
CA CYS A 68 6.57 6.65 -26.41
C CYS A 68 6.82 7.40 -25.09
N ALA A 69 6.46 8.69 -25.03
CA ALA A 69 6.64 9.49 -23.81
C ALA A 69 5.76 8.99 -22.65
N ALA A 70 4.51 8.61 -22.94
CA ALA A 70 3.59 8.04 -21.96
C ALA A 70 4.09 6.67 -21.46
N PHE A 71 4.63 5.83 -22.35
CA PHE A 71 5.21 4.54 -21.97
C PHE A 71 6.42 4.72 -21.04
N ILE A 72 7.33 5.64 -21.36
CA ILE A 72 8.47 5.97 -20.51
C ILE A 72 7.99 6.49 -19.15
N ALA A 73 7.00 7.39 -19.13
CA ALA A 73 6.42 7.91 -17.89
C ALA A 73 5.79 6.79 -17.05
N LEU A 74 5.12 5.82 -17.68
CA LEU A 74 4.51 4.68 -17.00
C LEU A 74 5.56 3.72 -16.42
N VAL A 75 6.66 3.50 -17.12
CA VAL A 75 7.80 2.70 -16.62
C VAL A 75 8.47 3.39 -15.43
N LEU A 76 8.73 4.70 -15.51
CA LEU A 76 9.31 5.49 -14.41
C LEU A 76 8.38 5.57 -13.18
N SER A 77 7.08 5.67 -13.43
CA SER A 77 6.01 5.53 -12.43
C SER A 77 6.10 4.18 -11.70
N GLY A 78 6.23 3.08 -12.47
CA GLY A 78 6.40 1.75 -11.90
C GLY A 78 7.68 1.60 -11.07
N ILE A 79 8.77 2.27 -11.46
CA ILE A 79 10.02 2.30 -10.68
C ILE A 79 9.86 3.12 -9.38
N SER A 80 8.98 4.11 -9.35
CA SER A 80 8.71 4.89 -8.13
C SER A 80 8.09 4.05 -7.01
N PHE A 81 7.42 2.93 -7.33
CA PHE A 81 7.00 1.94 -6.33
C PHE A 81 8.17 1.23 -5.62
N PHE A 82 9.37 1.31 -6.17
CA PHE A 82 10.57 0.74 -5.55
C PHE A 82 11.09 1.59 -4.39
N TRP A 83 10.77 2.89 -4.37
CA TRP A 83 11.24 3.83 -3.34
C TRP A 83 10.67 3.55 -1.94
N PRO A 84 9.36 3.30 -1.75
CA PRO A 84 8.79 2.87 -0.47
C PRO A 84 9.40 1.57 0.05
N LEU A 85 9.67 0.60 -0.83
CA LEU A 85 10.33 -0.66 -0.46
C LEU A 85 11.76 -0.43 0.02
N LEU A 86 12.51 0.44 -0.66
CA LEU A 86 13.87 0.81 -0.29
C LEU A 86 13.89 1.56 1.06
N LEU A 87 12.92 2.45 1.30
CA LEU A 87 12.71 3.10 2.59
C LEU A 87 12.33 2.11 3.69
N CYS A 88 11.43 1.16 3.42
CA CYS A 88 11.05 0.12 4.36
C CYS A 88 12.26 -0.74 4.74
N LEU A 89 13.06 -1.16 3.75
CA LEU A 89 14.31 -1.89 3.97
C LEU A 89 15.33 -1.06 4.76
N PHE A 90 15.40 0.25 4.50
CA PHE A 90 16.26 1.16 5.26
C PHE A 90 15.82 1.28 6.73
N VAL A 91 14.52 1.39 7.00
CA VAL A 91 13.98 1.39 8.37
C VAL A 91 14.25 0.07 9.06
N LEU A 92 13.98 -1.06 8.40
CA LEU A 92 14.31 -2.39 8.93
C LEU A 92 15.82 -2.52 9.19
N TYR A 93 16.66 -2.01 8.30
CA TYR A 93 18.11 -1.97 8.49
C TYR A 93 18.48 -1.16 9.73
N LEU A 94 17.89 0.01 9.97
CA LEU A 94 18.15 0.82 11.17
C LEU A 94 17.68 0.11 12.46
N VAL A 95 16.54 -0.57 12.42
CA VAL A 95 15.99 -1.32 13.57
C VAL A 95 16.84 -2.55 13.89
N PHE A 96 17.27 -3.31 12.87
CA PHE A 96 18.10 -4.50 13.04
C PHE A 96 19.60 -4.22 13.09
N ARG A 97 20.02 -2.97 12.86
CA ARG A 97 21.40 -2.55 13.04
C ARG A 97 21.74 -2.61 14.52
N LYS A 98 22.30 -3.74 14.94
CA LYS A 98 22.94 -3.89 16.24
C LYS A 98 23.86 -2.67 16.47
N PRO A 99 23.69 -1.90 17.55
CA PRO A 99 24.68 -0.91 17.92
C PRO A 99 25.97 -1.67 18.17
N ARG A 100 27.00 -1.44 17.33
CA ARG A 100 28.35 -1.85 17.70
C ARG A 100 28.73 -0.96 18.87
N VAL A 101 28.52 -1.48 20.09
CA VAL A 101 29.12 -0.92 21.30
C VAL A 101 30.61 -0.90 21.03
N SER A 102 31.11 0.30 20.75
CA SER A 102 32.53 0.59 20.72
C SER A 102 33.00 0.46 22.16
N THR A 103 33.44 -0.74 22.53
CA THR A 103 34.33 -0.93 23.67
C THR A 103 35.63 -0.22 23.30
N ALA A 104 35.65 1.09 23.55
CA ALA A 104 36.88 1.86 23.59
C ALA A 104 37.57 1.56 24.94
N PRO A 105 38.92 1.60 24.96
CA PRO A 105 39.79 0.77 25.81
C PRO A 105 39.71 1.05 27.31
#